data_AF-A0A349LYS5-F1
#
_entry.id   AF-A0A349LYS5-F1
#
_cell.length_a   1.000
_cell.length_b   1.000
_cell.length_c   1.000
_cell.angle_alpha   90.00
_cell.angle_beta   90.00
_cell.angle_gamma   90.00
#
_symmetry.space_group_name_H-M   'P 1'
#
loop_
_entity.id
_entity.type
_entity.pdbx_description
1 polymer ?
#
loop_
_entity_poly.entity_id
_entity_poly.type
_entity_poly.pdbx_seq_one_letter_code
_entity_poly.pdbx_strand_id
1 'polypeptide(L)'
;MNRLNFQAQCGEIPTGGHGNLARHQRRLLRRARVSALLLGCGVWLAAMSTPLHAHNTPPTAYPDLAAQVDELKPLLDSYPPKFQNEAELVTTQKRYGVLKKQLDTLLSKQPDEPNLLLLRAELQQLGHNMDVADAFDGAAQDYQHLLAIKPKHVDGLLGFGQLLVNSSPQNAPTAAQLFANAQCVTPTTPNEAAQHGYFFALYYQGQLANAVRQARYNQQQWPNAMHQQLIEVASAALSRAGQAVPTEAASQLPACQP
;
A
#
# COMPACT_ATOMS: atom_id res chain seq x y z
N MET A 1 -30.01 -22.16 -39.32
CA MET A 1 -30.85 -21.24 -38.55
C MET A 1 -30.14 -20.87 -37.25
N ASN A 2 -29.85 -19.57 -37.14
CA ASN A 2 -29.51 -18.75 -35.98
C ASN A 2 -28.32 -19.10 -35.07
N ARG A 3 -27.15 -18.55 -35.45
CA ARG A 3 -26.14 -18.00 -34.53
C ARG A 3 -26.53 -16.55 -34.21
N LEU A 4 -26.52 -16.15 -32.94
CA LEU A 4 -26.64 -14.75 -32.54
C LEU A 4 -25.28 -14.22 -32.10
N ASN A 5 -24.75 -13.31 -32.92
CA ASN A 5 -23.69 -12.37 -32.61
C ASN A 5 -24.19 -11.34 -31.60
N PHE A 6 -23.34 -10.93 -30.66
CA PHE A 6 -23.51 -9.67 -29.94
C PHE A 6 -22.24 -8.84 -30.09
N GLN A 7 -22.27 -7.87 -31.00
CA GLN A 7 -21.35 -6.75 -31.06
C GLN A 7 -21.73 -5.76 -29.97
N ALA A 8 -20.76 -5.35 -29.14
CA ALA A 8 -20.87 -4.14 -28.33
C ALA A 8 -19.88 -3.11 -28.86
N GLN A 9 -20.42 -1.98 -29.27
CA GLN A 9 -19.73 -0.83 -29.85
C GLN A 9 -18.80 -0.17 -28.82
N CYS A 10 -17.52 -0.02 -29.15
CA CYS A 10 -16.62 0.91 -28.49
C CYS A 10 -16.79 2.29 -29.13
N GLY A 11 -17.34 3.24 -28.37
CA GLY A 11 -17.43 4.64 -28.76
C GLY A 11 -16.07 5.35 -28.65
N GLU A 12 -15.89 6.34 -29.52
CA GLU A 12 -14.68 7.08 -29.86
C GLU A 12 -14.00 7.82 -28.70
N ILE A 13 -12.68 7.99 -28.82
CA ILE A 13 -11.80 8.76 -27.92
C ILE A 13 -11.75 10.22 -28.40
N PRO A 14 -12.03 11.24 -27.58
CA PRO A 14 -11.63 12.60 -27.88
C PRO A 14 -10.19 12.82 -27.41
N THR A 15 -9.32 13.16 -28.35
CA THR A 15 -7.99 13.71 -28.10
C THR A 15 -8.11 15.19 -27.69
N GLY A 16 -7.67 15.55 -26.48
CA GLY A 16 -7.32 16.93 -26.15
C GLY A 16 -7.61 17.39 -24.72
N GLY A 17 -6.57 17.84 -24.03
CA GLY A 17 -6.67 18.81 -22.93
C GLY A 17 -6.20 18.32 -21.56
N HIS A 18 -4.96 18.69 -21.19
CA HIS A 18 -4.46 18.63 -19.83
C HIS A 18 -5.38 19.42 -18.88
N GLY A 19 -6.03 18.73 -17.94
CA GLY A 19 -6.76 19.38 -16.85
C GLY A 19 -7.76 18.48 -16.14
N ASN A 20 -7.48 18.19 -14.87
CA ASN A 20 -8.37 17.60 -13.85
C ASN A 20 -8.58 16.07 -13.84
N LEU A 21 -7.55 15.34 -13.40
CA LEU A 21 -7.67 13.93 -12.96
C LEU A 21 -8.65 13.77 -11.78
N ALA A 22 -8.76 14.77 -10.89
CA ALA A 22 -9.68 14.77 -9.75
C ALA A 22 -11.18 14.78 -10.13
N ARG A 23 -11.54 15.18 -11.36
CA ARG A 23 -12.93 15.11 -11.86
C ARG A 23 -13.25 13.76 -12.53
N HIS A 24 -12.24 12.97 -12.90
CA HIS A 24 -12.44 11.68 -13.55
C HIS A 24 -12.79 10.59 -12.51
N GLN A 25 -12.15 10.59 -11.34
CA GLN A 25 -12.48 9.66 -10.25
C GLN A 25 -13.90 9.86 -9.69
N ARG A 26 -14.40 11.11 -9.58
CA ARG A 26 -15.79 11.38 -9.15
C ARG A 26 -16.84 10.98 -10.20
N ARG A 27 -16.49 10.89 -11.48
CA ARG A 27 -17.42 10.49 -12.56
C ARG A 27 -17.52 8.96 -12.69
N LEU A 28 -16.45 8.22 -12.40
CA LEU A 28 -16.48 6.75 -12.39
C LEU A 28 -17.39 6.19 -11.27
N LEU A 29 -17.50 6.89 -10.15
CA LEU A 29 -18.41 6.51 -9.04
C LEU A 29 -19.91 6.74 -9.35
N ARG A 30 -20.28 7.48 -10.41
CA ARG A 30 -21.69 7.75 -10.74
C ARG A 30 -22.31 6.85 -11.80
N ARG A 31 -21.53 6.00 -12.49
CA ARG A 31 -22.05 5.12 -13.57
C ARG A 31 -22.02 3.62 -13.28
N ALA A 32 -21.54 3.19 -12.12
CA ALA A 32 -21.64 1.80 -11.68
C ALA A 32 -23.00 1.53 -11.00
N ARG A 33 -24.06 1.36 -11.80
CA ARG A 33 -25.27 0.63 -11.38
C ARG A 33 -25.14 -0.82 -11.87
N VAL A 34 -24.27 -1.58 -11.22
CA VAL A 34 -24.28 -3.05 -11.25
C VAL A 34 -23.93 -3.51 -9.84
N SER A 35 -24.90 -4.16 -9.21
CA SER A 35 -24.82 -5.09 -8.07
C SER A 35 -23.96 -4.68 -6.85
N ALA A 36 -24.70 -4.31 -5.80
CA ALA A 36 -24.32 -4.24 -4.39
C ALA A 36 -23.16 -5.15 -3.94
N LEU A 37 -21.97 -4.55 -3.74
CA LEU A 37 -20.95 -5.02 -2.77
C LEU A 37 -19.81 -4.00 -2.52
N LEU A 38 -20.10 -2.69 -2.59
CA LEU A 38 -19.10 -1.62 -2.39
C LEU A 38 -19.55 -0.60 -1.32
N LEU A 39 -20.00 -1.06 -0.15
CA LEU A 39 -20.38 -0.18 0.97
C LEU A 39 -19.58 -0.47 2.26
N GLY A 40 -18.29 -0.81 2.12
CA GLY A 40 -17.45 -1.15 3.27
C GLY A 40 -15.98 -0.71 3.22
N CYS A 41 -15.53 0.11 2.26
CA CYS A 41 -14.10 0.46 2.17
C CYS A 41 -13.64 1.53 3.18
N GLY A 42 -14.54 2.21 3.88
CA GLY A 42 -14.18 3.42 4.65
C GLY A 42 -13.54 3.20 6.03
N VAL A 43 -13.55 1.99 6.60
CA VAL A 43 -13.20 1.78 8.03
C VAL A 43 -11.86 1.07 8.24
N TRP A 44 -11.24 0.50 7.19
CA TRP A 44 -10.21 -0.52 7.38
C TRP A 44 -8.75 -0.05 7.25
N LEU A 45 -8.47 1.22 6.91
CA LEU A 45 -7.10 1.69 6.73
C LEU A 45 -6.32 1.98 8.03
N ALA A 46 -6.98 2.07 9.19
CA ALA A 46 -6.32 2.41 10.45
C ALA A 46 -5.53 1.25 11.09
N ALA A 47 -5.67 0.02 10.60
CA ALA A 47 -5.03 -1.17 11.18
C ALA A 47 -3.63 -1.48 10.62
N MET A 48 -3.11 -0.67 9.68
CA MET A 48 -1.81 -0.90 9.04
C MET A 48 -0.64 -0.17 9.68
N SER A 49 -0.87 0.66 10.71
CA SER A 49 0.18 1.50 11.32
C SER A 49 1.12 0.77 12.27
N THR A 50 1.28 -0.56 12.15
CA THR A 50 2.40 -1.24 12.83
C THR A 50 3.69 -0.63 12.32
N PRO A 51 4.54 -0.04 13.19
CA PRO A 51 5.77 0.59 12.74
C PRO A 51 6.62 -0.46 12.04
N LEU A 52 6.89 -0.25 10.75
CA LEU A 52 7.75 -1.08 9.88
C LEU A 52 9.19 -1.23 10.40
N HIS A 53 9.53 -0.68 11.56
CA HIS A 53 10.89 -0.29 11.94
C HIS A 53 11.55 -1.23 12.97
N ALA A 54 11.01 -2.42 13.21
CA ALA A 54 11.63 -3.40 14.12
C ALA A 54 12.75 -4.25 13.50
N HIS A 55 13.24 -3.90 12.31
CA HIS A 55 14.42 -4.52 11.73
C HIS A 55 15.63 -3.62 11.95
N ASN A 56 16.78 -4.23 12.26
CA ASN A 56 18.09 -3.61 12.51
C ASN A 56 18.50 -2.69 11.35
N THR A 57 17.94 -1.50 11.28
CA THR A 57 18.30 -0.48 10.31
C THR A 57 19.68 0.01 10.71
N PRO A 58 20.67 -0.06 9.81
CA PRO A 58 21.91 0.68 10.01
C PRO A 58 21.57 2.14 10.30
N PRO A 59 22.38 2.86 11.09
CA PRO A 59 22.18 4.29 11.30
C PRO A 59 21.93 4.97 9.96
N THR A 60 20.79 5.63 9.82
CA THR A 60 20.47 6.30 8.56
C THR A 60 21.53 7.37 8.32
N ALA A 61 21.97 7.56 7.07
CA ALA A 61 22.92 8.62 6.74
C ALA A 61 22.34 10.04 6.99
N TYR A 62 21.03 10.13 7.25
CA TYR A 62 20.26 11.37 7.41
C TYR A 62 19.26 11.26 8.57
N PRO A 63 19.73 11.07 9.83
CA PRO A 63 18.86 10.79 10.96
C PRO A 63 17.88 11.93 11.26
N ASP A 64 18.32 13.19 11.08
CA ASP A 64 17.46 14.37 11.30
C ASP A 64 16.32 14.45 10.29
N LEU A 65 16.52 14.00 9.05
CA LEU A 65 15.46 13.98 8.03
C LEU A 65 14.51 12.81 8.28
N ALA A 66 15.04 11.64 8.65
CA ALA A 66 14.24 10.48 9.02
C ALA A 66 13.30 10.80 10.19
N ALA A 67 13.83 11.40 11.26
CA ALA A 67 13.03 11.84 12.40
C ALA A 67 11.91 12.81 12.00
N GLN A 68 12.20 13.75 11.09
CA GLN A 68 11.18 14.68 10.60
C GLN A 68 10.09 14.01 9.76
N VAL A 69 10.42 12.98 8.97
CA VAL A 69 9.41 12.15 8.28
C VAL A 69 8.57 11.39 9.32
N ASP A 70 9.22 10.78 10.31
CA ASP A 70 8.56 10.01 11.36
C ASP A 70 7.58 10.86 12.18
N GLU A 71 7.91 12.11 12.47
CA GLU A 71 7.02 13.05 13.15
C GLU A 71 5.73 13.35 12.36
N LEU A 72 5.71 13.14 11.05
CA LEU A 72 4.51 13.30 10.23
C LEU A 72 3.64 12.03 10.20
N LYS A 73 4.20 10.85 10.47
CA LYS A 73 3.48 9.56 10.38
C LYS A 73 2.21 9.53 11.25
N PRO A 74 2.20 9.95 12.53
CA PRO A 74 0.99 9.93 13.35
C PRO A 74 -0.19 10.75 12.78
N LEU A 75 0.10 11.76 11.95
CA LEU A 75 -0.90 12.62 11.33
C LEU A 75 -1.33 12.11 9.95
N LEU A 76 -0.40 11.52 9.20
CA LEU A 76 -0.56 11.26 7.76
C LEU A 76 -0.57 9.78 7.36
N ASP A 77 -0.26 8.83 8.25
CA ASP A 77 -0.13 7.41 7.91
C ASP A 77 -1.49 6.72 7.59
N SER A 78 -2.59 7.33 8.02
CA SER A 78 -3.95 6.87 7.68
C SER A 78 -4.61 7.71 6.59
N TYR A 79 -5.43 7.08 5.76
CA TYR A 79 -6.27 7.78 4.78
C TYR A 79 -7.77 7.66 5.11
N PRO A 80 -8.53 8.78 5.10
CA PRO A 80 -8.01 10.14 5.02
C PRO A 80 -7.29 10.54 6.33
N PRO A 81 -6.25 11.40 6.25
CA PRO A 81 -5.59 11.96 7.42
C PRO A 81 -6.56 12.64 8.36
N LYS A 82 -6.30 12.53 9.66
CA LYS A 82 -7.16 13.10 10.71
C LYS A 82 -6.44 14.25 11.38
N PHE A 83 -6.95 15.45 11.16
CA PHE A 83 -6.47 16.66 11.82
C PHE A 83 -7.47 17.12 12.88
N GLN A 84 -6.96 17.67 13.97
CA GLN A 84 -7.73 18.27 15.04
C GLN A 84 -8.45 19.54 14.58
N ASN A 85 -7.82 20.30 13.68
CA ASN A 85 -8.33 21.56 13.13
C ASN A 85 -7.56 21.97 11.86
N GLU A 86 -8.06 23.02 11.20
CA GLU A 86 -7.45 23.59 9.98
C GLU A 86 -6.01 24.09 10.19
N ALA A 87 -5.68 24.60 11.38
CA ALA A 87 -4.33 25.09 11.66
C ALA A 87 -3.29 23.96 11.70
N GLU A 88 -3.67 22.78 12.20
CA GLU A 88 -2.83 21.57 12.17
C GLU A 88 -2.63 21.08 10.74
N LEU A 89 -3.68 21.09 9.90
CA LEU A 89 -3.56 20.79 8.47
C LEU A 89 -2.56 21.72 7.77
N VAL A 90 -2.75 23.04 7.90
CA VAL A 90 -1.87 24.05 7.27
C VAL A 90 -0.42 23.91 7.75
N THR A 91 -0.22 23.68 9.04
CA THR A 91 1.12 23.46 9.62
C THR A 91 1.75 22.20 9.06
N THR A 92 1.00 21.10 8.97
CA THR A 92 1.46 19.82 8.43
C THR A 92 1.81 19.92 6.95
N GLN A 93 0.97 20.57 6.14
CA GLN A 93 1.23 20.82 4.73
C GLN A 93 2.51 21.65 4.52
N LYS A 94 2.72 22.68 5.35
CA LYS A 94 3.95 23.48 5.31
C LYS A 94 5.19 22.65 5.64
N ARG A 95 5.13 21.83 6.71
CA ARG A 95 6.24 20.94 7.10
C ARG A 95 6.57 19.93 6.00
N TYR A 96 5.54 19.27 5.45
CA TYR A 96 5.66 18.37 4.31
C TYR A 96 6.38 19.05 3.13
N GLY A 97 5.93 20.24 2.73
CA GLY A 97 6.51 20.97 1.59
C GLY A 97 7.98 21.36 1.79
N VAL A 98 8.35 21.78 3.01
CA VAL A 98 9.75 22.09 3.36
C VAL A 98 10.62 20.84 3.26
N LEU A 99 10.17 19.73 3.87
CA LEU A 99 10.92 18.48 3.90
C LEU A 99 11.08 17.89 2.49
N LYS A 100 10.02 17.93 1.68
CA LYS A 100 10.08 17.48 0.28
C LYS A 100 11.13 18.27 -0.50
N LYS A 101 11.16 19.61 -0.36
CA LYS A 101 12.16 20.46 -1.03
C LYS A 101 13.59 20.15 -0.59
N GLN A 102 13.80 19.84 0.68
CA GLN A 102 15.12 19.43 1.19
C GLN A 102 15.57 18.11 0.55
N LEU A 103 14.70 17.09 0.54
CA LEU A 103 14.99 15.80 -0.09
C LEU A 103 15.22 15.92 -1.60
N ASP A 104 14.40 16.70 -2.31
CA ASP A 104 14.59 16.99 -3.73
C ASP A 104 15.95 17.66 -4.00
N THR A 105 16.38 18.58 -3.13
CA THR A 105 17.69 19.25 -3.25
C THR A 105 18.84 18.26 -3.05
N LEU A 106 18.72 17.32 -2.11
CA LEU A 106 19.75 16.30 -1.86
C LEU A 106 19.82 15.28 -3.00
N LEU A 107 18.68 14.80 -3.49
CA LEU A 107 18.61 13.86 -4.61
C LEU A 107 19.06 14.49 -5.93
N SER A 108 18.92 15.81 -6.13
CA SER A 108 19.51 16.45 -7.32
C SER A 108 21.05 16.41 -7.34
N LYS A 109 21.69 16.25 -6.17
CA LYS A 109 23.16 16.09 -6.03
C LYS A 109 23.59 14.63 -5.96
N GLN A 110 22.73 13.77 -5.44
CA GLN A 110 22.98 12.35 -5.20
C GLN A 110 21.77 11.53 -5.67
N PRO A 111 21.54 11.43 -6.99
CA PRO A 111 20.29 10.87 -7.54
C PRO A 111 20.08 9.40 -7.19
N ASP A 112 21.16 8.66 -6.97
CA ASP A 112 21.14 7.21 -6.76
C ASP A 112 21.35 6.84 -5.28
N GLU A 113 21.32 7.81 -4.36
CA GLU A 113 21.58 7.54 -2.95
C GLU A 113 20.38 6.82 -2.30
N PRO A 114 20.49 5.52 -1.94
CA PRO A 114 19.35 4.68 -1.60
C PRO A 114 18.55 5.17 -0.39
N ASN A 115 19.24 5.72 0.63
CA ASN A 115 18.58 6.22 1.83
C ASN A 115 17.73 7.47 1.53
N LEU A 116 18.17 8.32 0.61
CA LEU A 116 17.40 9.50 0.20
C LEU A 116 16.21 9.13 -0.67
N LEU A 117 16.36 8.14 -1.55
CA LEU A 117 15.26 7.59 -2.34
C LEU A 117 14.19 7.00 -1.43
N LEU A 118 14.57 6.18 -0.45
CA LEU A 118 13.63 5.62 0.53
C LEU A 118 12.90 6.71 1.31
N LEU A 119 13.65 7.67 1.89
CA LEU A 119 13.06 8.75 2.68
C LEU A 119 12.08 9.61 1.87
N ARG A 120 12.41 9.93 0.61
CA ARG A 120 11.50 10.68 -0.25
C ARG A 120 10.29 9.83 -0.66
N ALA A 121 10.46 8.54 -0.91
CA ALA A 121 9.35 7.63 -1.19
C ALA A 121 8.35 7.59 -0.03
N GLU A 122 8.85 7.41 1.21
CA GLU A 122 8.03 7.41 2.42
C GLU A 122 7.30 8.74 2.61
N LEU A 123 8.01 9.86 2.47
CA LEU A 123 7.38 11.18 2.57
C LEU A 123 6.28 11.33 1.52
N GLN A 124 6.55 10.97 0.26
CA GLN A 124 5.57 11.08 -0.82
C GLN A 124 4.38 10.14 -0.63
N GLN A 125 4.56 8.97 0.00
CA GLN A 125 3.45 8.11 0.43
C GLN A 125 2.55 8.82 1.46
N LEU A 126 3.12 9.52 2.45
CA LEU A 126 2.34 10.38 3.36
C LEU A 126 1.64 11.52 2.61
N GLY A 127 2.31 12.10 1.61
CA GLY A 127 1.75 13.10 0.72
C GLY A 127 0.55 12.59 -0.08
N HIS A 128 0.60 11.35 -0.55
CA HIS A 128 -0.52 10.69 -1.23
C HIS A 128 -1.74 10.60 -0.32
N ASN A 129 -1.54 10.24 0.95
CA ASN A 129 -2.65 10.22 1.91
C ASN A 129 -3.26 11.62 2.13
N MET A 130 -2.46 12.68 2.00
CA MET A 130 -2.92 14.07 2.09
C MET A 130 -3.45 14.63 0.74
N ASP A 131 -3.68 13.77 -0.26
CA ASP A 131 -4.10 14.14 -1.62
C ASP A 131 -3.16 15.17 -2.30
N VAL A 132 -1.86 15.16 -1.95
CA VAL A 132 -0.86 15.99 -2.62
C VAL A 132 -0.71 15.51 -4.07
N ALA A 133 -0.81 16.45 -5.01
CA ALA A 133 -0.67 16.17 -6.44
C ALA A 133 0.64 15.42 -6.74
N ASP A 134 0.55 14.40 -7.59
CA ASP A 134 1.65 13.58 -8.08
C ASP A 134 2.43 12.80 -7.00
N ALA A 135 2.02 12.86 -5.72
CA ALA A 135 2.75 12.21 -4.64
C ALA A 135 2.74 10.68 -4.74
N PHE A 136 1.64 10.09 -5.25
CA PHE A 136 1.60 8.65 -5.54
C PHE A 136 2.65 8.27 -6.60
N ASP A 137 2.65 8.97 -7.75
CA ASP A 137 3.56 8.68 -8.85
C ASP A 137 5.02 8.92 -8.44
N GLY A 138 5.28 9.99 -7.69
CA GLY A 138 6.60 10.29 -7.14
C GLY A 138 7.10 9.21 -6.17
N ALA A 139 6.25 8.74 -5.25
CA ALA A 139 6.62 7.65 -4.34
C ALA A 139 6.93 6.36 -5.10
N ALA A 140 6.09 6.01 -6.09
CA ALA A 140 6.29 4.83 -6.93
C ALA A 140 7.61 4.91 -7.71
N GLN A 141 7.92 6.07 -8.30
CA GLN A 141 9.19 6.29 -9.01
C GLN A 141 10.40 6.13 -8.10
N ASP A 142 10.35 6.65 -6.88
CA ASP A 142 11.47 6.53 -5.93
C ASP A 142 11.68 5.08 -5.47
N TYR A 143 10.60 4.37 -5.15
CA TYR A 143 10.69 2.95 -4.81
C TYR A 143 11.22 2.11 -5.99
N GLN A 144 10.74 2.36 -7.20
CA GLN A 144 11.23 1.70 -8.40
C GLN A 144 12.71 1.96 -8.62
N HIS A 145 13.15 3.21 -8.45
CA HIS A 145 14.56 3.57 -8.59
C HIS A 145 15.43 2.90 -7.52
N LEU A 146 14.99 2.95 -6.25
CA LEU A 146 15.64 2.28 -5.14
C LEU A 146 15.83 0.78 -5.41
N LEU A 147 14.76 0.11 -5.86
CA LEU A 147 14.78 -1.34 -6.09
C LEU A 147 15.53 -1.72 -7.37
N ALA A 148 15.70 -0.81 -8.34
CA ALA A 148 16.60 -1.01 -9.46
C ALA A 148 18.08 -1.05 -9.01
N ILE A 149 18.46 -0.21 -8.04
CA ILE A 149 19.83 -0.13 -7.50
C ILE A 149 20.07 -1.22 -6.44
N LYS A 150 19.08 -1.46 -5.57
CA LYS A 150 19.13 -2.44 -4.47
C LYS A 150 17.89 -3.34 -4.51
N PRO A 151 17.85 -4.37 -5.37
CA PRO A 151 16.68 -5.24 -5.54
C PRO A 151 16.23 -5.99 -4.29
N LYS A 152 17.14 -6.17 -3.31
CA LYS A 152 16.88 -6.83 -2.03
C LYS A 152 16.70 -5.85 -0.87
N HIS A 153 16.41 -4.58 -1.14
CA HIS A 153 16.16 -3.60 -0.09
C HIS A 153 14.81 -3.86 0.58
N VAL A 154 14.83 -4.47 1.77
CA VAL A 154 13.61 -4.90 2.48
C VAL A 154 12.62 -3.76 2.66
N ASP A 155 13.06 -2.62 3.19
CA ASP A 155 12.15 -1.48 3.45
C ASP A 155 11.57 -0.89 2.16
N GLY A 156 12.33 -0.90 1.06
CA GLY A 156 11.85 -0.47 -0.25
C GLY A 156 10.81 -1.42 -0.83
N LEU A 157 11.00 -2.73 -0.66
CA LEU A 157 10.01 -3.74 -1.06
C LEU A 157 8.73 -3.63 -0.25
N LEU A 158 8.84 -3.50 1.08
CA LEU A 158 7.71 -3.34 1.99
C LEU A 158 6.94 -2.05 1.71
N GLY A 159 7.63 -0.92 1.65
CA GLY A 159 7.03 0.39 1.40
C GLY A 159 6.35 0.46 0.03
N PHE A 160 6.98 -0.08 -1.02
CA PHE A 160 6.35 -0.11 -2.33
C PHE A 160 5.12 -1.02 -2.37
N GLY A 161 5.22 -2.20 -1.74
CA GLY A 161 4.09 -3.10 -1.58
C GLY A 161 2.90 -2.43 -0.88
N GLN A 162 3.18 -1.66 0.18
CA GLN A 162 2.18 -0.91 0.92
C GLN A 162 1.53 0.20 0.08
N LEU A 163 2.32 0.99 -0.64
CA LEU A 163 1.82 2.01 -1.57
C LEU A 163 0.87 1.40 -2.61
N LEU A 164 1.25 0.27 -3.18
CA LEU A 164 0.47 -0.42 -4.21
C LEU A 164 -0.82 -1.03 -3.64
N VAL A 165 -0.74 -1.78 -2.54
CA VAL A 165 -1.91 -2.48 -1.99
C VAL A 165 -2.99 -1.53 -1.47
N ASN A 166 -2.58 -0.34 -0.99
CA ASN A 166 -3.50 0.66 -0.44
C ASN A 166 -4.06 1.63 -1.49
N SER A 167 -3.46 1.72 -2.67
CA SER A 167 -3.91 2.63 -3.74
C SER A 167 -5.02 2.05 -4.59
N SER A 168 -4.93 0.75 -4.93
CA SER A 168 -5.95 0.10 -5.75
C SER A 168 -5.91 -1.44 -5.64
N PRO A 169 -7.08 -2.11 -5.60
CA PRO A 169 -7.15 -3.57 -5.71
C PRO A 169 -6.49 -4.14 -6.98
N GLN A 170 -6.41 -3.37 -8.08
CA GLN A 170 -5.73 -3.84 -9.30
C GLN A 170 -4.22 -4.02 -9.11
N ASN A 171 -3.62 -3.31 -8.14
CA ASN A 171 -2.20 -3.39 -7.84
C ASN A 171 -1.86 -4.52 -6.86
N ALA A 172 -2.88 -5.20 -6.29
CA ALA A 172 -2.69 -6.21 -5.26
C ALA A 172 -1.82 -7.40 -5.70
N PRO A 173 -1.87 -7.92 -6.95
CA PRO A 173 -0.94 -8.96 -7.40
C PRO A 173 0.53 -8.50 -7.36
N THR A 174 0.82 -7.28 -7.81
CA THR A 174 2.17 -6.70 -7.76
C THR A 174 2.63 -6.49 -6.32
N ALA A 175 1.75 -6.00 -5.46
CA ALA A 175 2.04 -5.84 -4.04
C ALA A 175 2.34 -7.20 -3.36
N ALA A 176 1.56 -8.25 -3.66
CA ALA A 176 1.82 -9.60 -3.17
C ALA A 176 3.24 -10.06 -3.53
N GLN A 177 3.69 -9.76 -4.75
CA GLN A 177 5.04 -10.11 -5.19
C GLN A 177 6.12 -9.34 -4.41
N LEU A 178 5.93 -8.06 -4.16
CA LEU A 178 6.86 -7.24 -3.39
C LEU A 178 6.97 -7.73 -1.95
N PHE A 179 5.85 -8.07 -1.30
CA PHE A 179 5.86 -8.64 0.05
C PHE A 179 6.52 -10.03 0.09
N ALA A 180 6.25 -10.89 -0.91
CA ALA A 180 6.94 -12.17 -1.02
C ALA A 180 8.46 -11.97 -1.17
N ASN A 181 8.89 -11.04 -2.03
CA ASN A 181 10.31 -10.72 -2.20
C ASN A 181 10.95 -10.20 -0.91
N ALA A 182 10.23 -9.37 -0.13
CA ALA A 182 10.71 -8.89 1.16
C ALA A 182 10.94 -10.05 2.15
N GLN A 183 10.00 -11.00 2.22
CA GLN A 183 10.16 -12.23 3.02
C GLN A 183 11.39 -13.05 2.58
N CYS A 184 11.69 -13.07 1.28
CA CYS A 184 12.80 -13.85 0.72
C CYS A 184 14.18 -13.30 1.02
N VAL A 185 14.30 -12.04 1.46
CA VAL A 185 15.57 -11.49 1.94
C VAL A 185 15.96 -12.12 3.28
N THR A 186 14.98 -12.48 4.12
CA THR A 186 15.18 -13.16 5.42
C THR A 186 14.44 -14.50 5.45
N PRO A 187 14.82 -15.49 4.62
CA PRO A 187 13.97 -16.66 4.34
C PRO A 187 13.78 -17.59 5.54
N THR A 188 14.67 -17.55 6.53
CA THR A 188 14.62 -18.41 7.72
C THR A 188 13.76 -17.86 8.84
N THR A 189 13.40 -16.57 8.77
CA THR A 189 12.63 -15.90 9.82
C THR A 189 11.45 -15.18 9.17
N PRO A 190 10.21 -15.54 9.53
CA PRO A 190 9.03 -14.82 9.05
C PRO A 190 9.18 -13.31 9.30
N ASN A 191 8.88 -12.50 8.30
CA ASN A 191 8.88 -11.04 8.39
C ASN A 191 7.44 -10.56 8.60
N GLU A 192 7.12 -10.05 9.79
CA GLU A 192 5.73 -9.70 10.17
C GLU A 192 5.10 -8.72 9.19
N ALA A 193 5.82 -7.66 8.83
CA ALA A 193 5.34 -6.65 7.88
C ALA A 193 5.06 -7.23 6.50
N ALA A 194 5.96 -8.09 5.99
CA ALA A 194 5.76 -8.77 4.72
C ALA A 194 4.52 -9.67 4.75
N GLN A 195 4.36 -10.48 5.81
CA GLN A 195 3.22 -11.40 5.94
C GLN A 195 1.89 -10.66 6.17
N HIS A 196 1.93 -9.54 6.87
CA HIS A 196 0.79 -8.65 7.06
C HIS A 196 0.38 -8.00 5.73
N GLY A 197 1.32 -7.42 4.99
CA GLY A 197 1.06 -6.87 3.66
C GLY A 197 0.54 -7.93 2.68
N TYR A 198 1.12 -9.13 2.71
CA TYR A 198 0.71 -10.25 1.86
C TYR A 198 -0.75 -10.68 2.13
N PHE A 199 -1.19 -10.67 3.40
CA PHE A 199 -2.60 -10.90 3.73
C PHE A 199 -3.53 -9.93 2.97
N PHE A 200 -3.24 -8.62 3.01
CA PHE A 200 -4.08 -7.62 2.34
C PHE A 200 -4.04 -7.76 0.83
N ALA A 201 -2.88 -8.10 0.28
CA ALA A 201 -2.75 -8.36 -1.14
C ALA A 201 -3.64 -9.56 -1.57
N LEU A 202 -3.70 -10.64 -0.79
CA LEU A 202 -4.61 -11.76 -1.04
C LEU A 202 -6.07 -11.35 -0.88
N TYR A 203 -6.38 -10.58 0.17
CA TYR A 203 -7.73 -10.12 0.46
C TYR A 203 -8.30 -9.26 -0.69
N TYR A 204 -7.53 -8.29 -1.19
CA TYR A 204 -7.96 -7.42 -2.30
C TYR A 204 -7.99 -8.13 -3.65
N GLN A 205 -7.23 -9.20 -3.84
CA GLN A 205 -7.38 -10.09 -5.00
C GLN A 205 -8.66 -10.96 -4.93
N GLY A 206 -9.43 -10.90 -3.83
CA GLY A 206 -10.58 -11.76 -3.61
C GLY A 206 -10.21 -13.21 -3.28
N GLN A 207 -8.94 -13.50 -2.99
CA GLN A 207 -8.48 -14.82 -2.58
C GLN A 207 -8.77 -15.07 -1.09
N LEU A 208 -10.05 -14.94 -0.71
CA LEU A 208 -10.50 -14.85 0.69
C LEU A 208 -10.10 -16.07 1.53
N ALA A 209 -10.15 -17.28 0.96
CA ALA A 209 -9.70 -18.49 1.66
C ALA A 209 -8.19 -18.48 1.95
N ASN A 210 -7.38 -17.97 1.02
CA ASN A 210 -5.94 -17.79 1.24
C ASN A 210 -5.68 -16.68 2.26
N ALA A 211 -6.43 -15.59 2.21
CA ALA A 211 -6.34 -14.51 3.20
C ALA A 211 -6.66 -15.02 4.61
N VAL A 212 -7.69 -15.85 4.82
CA VAL A 212 -7.97 -16.47 6.13
C VAL A 212 -6.79 -17.33 6.60
N ARG A 213 -6.26 -18.21 5.75
CA ARG A 213 -5.09 -19.03 6.07
C ARG A 213 -3.87 -18.18 6.45
N GLN A 214 -3.63 -17.10 5.72
CA GLN A 214 -2.54 -16.16 5.99
C GLN A 214 -2.74 -15.41 7.31
N ALA A 215 -3.95 -14.92 7.60
CA ALA A 215 -4.24 -14.27 8.87
C ALA A 215 -4.05 -15.21 10.07
N ARG A 216 -4.46 -16.49 9.92
CA ARG A 216 -4.20 -17.53 10.94
C ARG A 216 -2.71 -17.81 11.11
N TYR A 217 -1.95 -17.84 10.02
CA TYR A 217 -0.49 -17.94 10.08
C TYR A 217 0.10 -16.75 10.86
N ASN A 218 -0.31 -15.52 10.55
CA ASN A 218 0.16 -14.33 11.25
C ASN A 218 -0.18 -14.37 12.76
N GLN A 219 -1.40 -14.81 13.12
CA GLN A 219 -1.82 -14.99 14.52
C GLN A 219 -0.98 -16.05 15.25
N GLN A 220 -0.53 -17.11 14.56
CA GLN A 220 0.32 -18.13 15.16
C GLN A 220 1.75 -17.62 15.41
N GLN A 221 2.30 -16.86 14.46
CA GLN A 221 3.67 -16.33 14.57
C GLN A 221 3.75 -15.13 15.53
N TRP A 222 2.75 -14.26 15.50
CA TRP A 222 2.67 -13.03 16.29
C TRP A 222 1.28 -12.88 16.92
N PRO A 223 1.01 -13.58 18.04
CA PRO A 223 -0.32 -13.57 18.65
C PRO A 223 -0.69 -12.19 19.20
N ASN A 224 -1.58 -11.48 18.51
CA ASN A 224 -2.04 -10.16 18.93
C ASN A 224 -3.48 -9.89 18.46
N ALA A 225 -4.12 -8.86 19.01
CA ALA A 225 -5.52 -8.53 18.68
C ALA A 225 -5.72 -8.14 17.21
N MET A 226 -4.71 -7.54 16.58
CA MET A 226 -4.76 -7.12 15.18
C MET A 226 -4.87 -8.35 14.26
N HIS A 227 -4.02 -9.36 14.43
CA HIS A 227 -4.06 -10.57 13.61
C HIS A 227 -5.35 -11.38 13.80
N GLN A 228 -5.88 -11.40 15.03
CA GLN A 228 -7.20 -11.96 15.30
C GLN A 228 -8.30 -11.23 14.50
N GLN A 229 -8.26 -9.91 14.45
CA GLN A 229 -9.20 -9.10 13.66
C GLN A 229 -9.09 -9.41 12.16
N LEU A 230 -7.88 -9.64 11.62
CA LEU A 230 -7.71 -10.04 10.22
C LEU A 230 -8.42 -11.37 9.90
N ILE A 231 -8.36 -12.35 10.81
CA ILE A 231 -9.08 -13.63 10.68
C ILE A 231 -10.59 -13.37 10.60
N GLU A 232 -11.12 -12.56 11.52
CA GLU A 232 -12.55 -12.25 11.59
C GLU A 232 -13.06 -11.57 10.32
N VAL A 233 -12.32 -10.58 9.83
CA VAL A 233 -12.67 -9.83 8.61
C VAL A 233 -12.70 -10.76 7.39
N ALA A 234 -11.63 -11.52 7.16
CA ALA A 234 -11.52 -12.40 6.01
C ALA A 234 -12.55 -13.54 6.09
N SER A 235 -12.77 -14.11 7.28
CA SER A 235 -13.76 -15.17 7.49
C SER A 235 -15.18 -14.67 7.25
N ALA A 236 -15.52 -13.47 7.73
CA ALA A 236 -16.82 -12.88 7.49
C ALA A 236 -17.06 -12.58 6.01
N ALA A 237 -16.04 -12.09 5.29
CA ALA A 237 -16.11 -11.89 3.85
C ALA A 237 -16.34 -13.21 3.09
N LEU A 238 -15.61 -14.26 3.47
CA LEU A 238 -15.70 -15.59 2.89
C LEU A 238 -17.07 -16.25 3.13
N SER A 239 -17.59 -16.15 4.35
CA SER A 239 -18.94 -16.64 4.70
C SER A 239 -20.04 -15.91 3.93
N ARG A 240 -19.93 -14.58 3.75
CA ARG A 240 -20.88 -13.81 2.90
C ARG A 240 -20.83 -14.23 1.44
N ALA A 241 -19.69 -14.71 0.95
CA ALA A 241 -19.55 -15.30 -0.37
C ALA A 241 -20.08 -16.75 -0.46
N GLY A 242 -20.65 -17.30 0.63
CA GLY A 242 -21.18 -18.66 0.69
C GLY A 242 -20.10 -19.74 0.72
N GLN A 243 -18.85 -19.37 1.06
CA GLN A 243 -17.71 -20.29 1.08
C GLN A 243 -17.40 -20.75 2.51
N ALA A 244 -16.97 -22.00 2.65
CA ALA A 244 -16.55 -22.56 3.93
C ALA A 244 -15.28 -21.85 4.43
N VAL A 245 -15.22 -21.59 5.74
CA VAL A 245 -14.08 -20.90 6.36
C VAL A 245 -12.98 -21.92 6.73
N PRO A 246 -11.76 -21.80 6.15
CA PRO A 246 -10.62 -22.61 6.54
C PRO A 246 -10.32 -22.50 8.04
N THR A 247 -9.99 -23.64 8.65
CA THR A 247 -9.57 -23.70 10.06
C THR A 247 -8.05 -23.77 10.18
N GLU A 248 -7.37 -24.21 9.13
CA GLU A 248 -5.92 -24.32 9.03
C GLU A 248 -5.24 -22.97 8.76
N ALA A 249 -3.99 -22.84 9.19
CA ALA A 249 -3.11 -21.74 8.78
C ALA A 249 -2.41 -22.06 7.44
N ALA A 250 -1.83 -21.04 6.81
CA ALA A 250 -0.91 -21.27 5.70
C ALA A 250 0.26 -22.16 6.17
N SER A 251 0.58 -23.20 5.39
CA SER A 251 1.62 -24.18 5.73
C SER A 251 3.01 -23.79 5.26
N GLN A 252 3.12 -22.76 4.41
CA GLN A 252 4.36 -22.32 3.78
C GLN A 252 4.37 -20.79 3.66
N LEU A 253 5.58 -20.23 3.73
CA LEU A 253 5.81 -18.82 3.39
C LEU A 253 5.51 -18.57 1.90
N PRO A 254 5.17 -17.33 1.51
CA PRO A 254 5.01 -16.96 0.11
C PRO A 254 6.23 -17.39 -0.71
N ALA A 255 5.98 -17.97 -1.88
CA ALA A 255 7.05 -18.41 -2.77
C ALA A 255 7.84 -17.21 -3.28
N CYS A 256 9.17 -17.32 -3.22
CA CYS A 256 10.07 -16.34 -3.82
C CYS A 256 9.95 -16.41 -5.34
N GLN A 257 9.72 -15.27 -6.00
CA GLN A 257 10.02 -15.17 -7.42
C GLN A 257 11.43 -14.60 -7.59
N PRO A 258 12.19 -15.08 -8.59
CA PRO A 258 13.52 -14.55 -8.90
C PRO A 258 13.49 -13.11 -9.41
#